data_AF-A0A1G8VKB8-F1
#
_entry.id   AF-A0A1G8VKB8-F1
#
_cell.length_a   1.000
_cell.length_b   1.000
_cell.length_c   1.000
_cell.angle_alpha   90.00
_cell.angle_beta   90.00
_cell.angle_gamma   90.00
#
_symmetry.space_group_name_H-M   'P 1'
#
loop_
_entity.id
_entity.type
_entity.pdbx_description
1 polymer ?
#
loop_
_entity_poly.entity_id
_entity_poly.type
_entity_poly.pdbx_seq_one_letter_code
_entity_poly.pdbx_strand_id
1 'polypeptide(L)' 'MELPKFLLGDNTDFPEDIFIIHMDYPRFIINLKDDEVEFMEEAEDLDEAELNEVMEGLIAEANDFYDREVQRYEE' A
#
# COMPACT_ATOMS: atom_id res chain seq x y z
N MET A 1 -11.07 -10.22 -15.08
CA MET A 1 -9.72 -10.40 -14.52
C MET A 1 -9.80 -9.85 -13.11
N GLU A 2 -9.49 -10.64 -12.09
CA GLU A 2 -9.51 -10.17 -10.69
C GLU A 2 -8.14 -9.57 -10.40
N LEU A 3 -8.12 -8.30 -9.99
CA LEU A 3 -6.89 -7.63 -9.59
C LEU A 3 -6.52 -8.11 -8.17
N PRO A 4 -5.22 -8.36 -7.90
CA PRO A 4 -4.79 -8.72 -6.56
C PRO A 4 -4.99 -7.54 -5.59
N LYS A 5 -5.13 -7.86 -4.29
CA LYS A 5 -5.33 -6.87 -3.23
C LYS A 5 -4.16 -5.87 -3.12
N PHE A 6 -2.93 -6.38 -3.26
CA PHE A 6 -1.71 -5.59 -3.20
C PHE A 6 -0.88 -5.78 -4.46
N LEU A 7 -0.25 -4.70 -4.91
CA LEU A 7 0.73 -4.67 -5.99
C LEU A 7 1.99 -3.95 -5.51
N LEU A 8 3.16 -4.44 -5.92
CA LEU A 8 4.42 -3.75 -5.70
C LEU A 8 4.72 -2.86 -6.92
N GLY A 9 4.90 -1.57 -6.66
CA GLY A 9 5.23 -0.54 -7.62
C GLY A 9 6.72 -0.21 -7.58
N ASP A 10 7.39 -0.43 -8.70
CA ASP A 10 8.78 0.00 -8.93
C ASP A 10 8.76 1.25 -9.82
N ASN A 11 9.52 2.28 -9.46
CA ASN A 11 9.61 3.52 -10.20
C ASN A 11 11.09 3.92 -10.42
N THR A 12 11.48 4.08 -11.68
CA THR A 12 12.87 4.39 -12.05
C THR A 12 13.35 5.78 -11.62
N ASP A 13 12.43 6.73 -11.42
CA ASP A 13 12.75 8.06 -10.89
C ASP A 13 12.91 8.06 -9.37
N PHE A 14 12.42 7.01 -8.70
CA PHE A 14 12.48 6.81 -7.25
C PHE A 14 13.11 5.44 -6.91
N PRO A 15 14.39 5.22 -7.26
CA PRO A 15 15.04 3.90 -7.21
C PRO A 15 15.24 3.33 -5.80
N GLU A 16 15.06 4.14 -4.77
CA GLU A 16 15.17 3.75 -3.37
C GLU A 16 13.80 3.59 -2.69
N ASP A 17 12.72 3.96 -3.37
CA ASP A 17 11.38 3.99 -2.78
C ASP A 17 10.61 2.74 -3.18
N ILE A 18 9.79 2.24 -2.26
CA ILE A 18 9.04 1.00 -2.43
C ILE A 18 7.57 1.35 -2.29
N PHE A 19 6.88 1.39 -3.43
CA PHE A 19 5.46 1.69 -3.44
C PHE A 19 4.67 0.40 -3.33
N ILE A 20 3.73 0.33 -2.38
CA ILE A 20 2.70 -0.70 -2.34
C ILE A 20 1.37 -0.04 -2.70
N ILE A 21 0.69 -0.62 -3.69
CA ILE A 21 -0.61 -0.13 -4.16
C ILE A 21 -1.67 -1.08 -3.62
N HIS A 22 -2.56 -0.55 -2.80
CA HIS A 22 -3.75 -1.25 -2.30
C HIS A 22 -4.93 -1.01 -3.24
N MET A 23 -5.43 -2.09 -3.84
CA MET A 23 -6.46 -2.03 -4.88
C MET A 23 -7.89 -2.23 -4.36
N ASP A 24 -8.03 -2.60 -3.07
CA ASP A 24 -9.32 -2.79 -2.41
C ASP A 24 -9.74 -1.52 -1.65
N TYR A 25 -10.99 -1.40 -1.22
CA TYR A 25 -11.45 -0.22 -0.50
C TYR A 25 -10.96 -0.23 0.96
N PRO A 26 -10.42 0.90 1.48
CA PRO A 26 -10.08 2.14 0.78
C PRO A 26 -8.84 1.99 -0.11
N ARG A 27 -8.85 2.58 -1.30
CA ARG A 27 -7.71 2.51 -2.23
C ARG A 27 -6.66 3.55 -1.87
N PHE A 28 -5.42 3.10 -1.71
CA PHE A 28 -4.31 3.97 -1.39
C PHE A 28 -3.01 3.44 -1.98
N ILE A 29 -2.02 4.33 -2.03
CA ILE A 29 -0.64 4.02 -2.35
C ILE A 29 0.18 4.37 -1.11
N ILE A 30 1.00 3.45 -0.63
CA ILE A 30 1.95 3.70 0.45
C ILE A 30 3.37 3.59 -0.06
N ASN A 31 4.24 4.52 0.34
CA ASN A 31 5.68 4.37 0.23
C ASN A 31 6.22 3.78 1.54
N LEU A 32 6.71 2.52 1.50
CA LEU A 32 7.22 1.84 2.69
C LEU A 32 8.53 2.44 3.23
N LYS A 33 9.19 3.32 2.46
CA LYS A 33 10.44 3.95 2.90
C LYS A 33 10.20 5.04 3.94
N ASP A 34 9.14 5.82 3.79
CA ASP A 34 8.81 6.99 4.60
C ASP A 34 7.41 6.92 5.24
N ASP A 35 6.71 5.81 5.06
CA ASP A 35 5.34 5.55 5.51
C ASP A 35 4.32 6.58 4.98
N GLU A 36 4.63 7.25 3.86
CA GLU A 36 3.72 8.22 3.24
C GLU A 36 2.57 7.49 2.52
N VAL A 37 1.33 7.83 2.89
CA VAL A 37 0.11 7.24 2.34
C VAL A 37 -0.68 8.29 1.56
N GLU A 38 -0.94 7.99 0.29
CA GLU A 38 -1.81 8.79 -0.58
C GLU A 38 -3.09 8.01 -0.89
N PHE A 39 -4.24 8.55 -0.49
CA PHE A 39 -5.55 7.97 -0.80
C PHE A 39 -6.00 8.37 -2.20
N MET A 40 -6.54 7.40 -2.95
CA MET A 40 -7.05 7.65 -4.29
C MET A 40 -8.54 8.06 -4.30
N GLU A 41 -9.22 7.91 -3.17
CA GLU A 41 -10.65 8.22 -3.01
C GLU A 41 -10.84 9.70 -2.62
N GLU A 42 -12.00 10.29 -2.93
CA GLU A 42 -12.30 11.68 -2.57
C GLU A 42 -12.53 11.80 -1.06
N ALA A 43 -12.01 12.87 -0.44
CA ALA A 43 -12.09 13.10 1.00
C ALA A 43 -13.54 13.18 1.56
N GLU A 44 -14.54 13.40 0.71
CA GLU A 44 -15.95 13.43 1.10
C GLU A 44 -16.56 12.02 1.28
N ASP A 45 -15.95 10.99 0.70
CA ASP A 45 -16.39 9.58 0.82
C ASP A 45 -15.73 8.85 2.02
N LEU A 46 -14.88 9.56 2.76
CA LEU A 46 -13.93 9.02 3.71
C LEU A 46 -14.28 9.46 5.15
N ASP A 47 -14.79 8.53 5.99
CA ASP A 47 -14.87 8.77 7.44
C ASP A 47 -13.45 8.65 8.04
N GLU A 48 -12.85 9.81 8.33
CA GLU A 48 -11.47 9.95 8.80
C GLU A 48 -11.18 9.11 10.05
N ALA A 49 -12.17 8.90 10.94
CA ALA A 49 -11.98 8.09 12.14
C ALA A 49 -11.93 6.59 11.82
N GLU A 50 -12.83 6.11 10.96
CA GLU A 50 -12.88 4.72 10.51
C GLU A 50 -11.65 4.37 9.66
N LEU A 51 -11.21 5.30 8.82
CA LEU A 51 -10.03 5.12 7.98
C LEU A 51 -8.75 5.00 8.76
N ASN A 52 -8.54 5.82 9.79
CA ASN A 52 -7.35 5.70 10.61
C ASN A 52 -7.28 4.34 11.32
N GLU A 53 -8.41 3.83 11.82
CA GLU A 53 -8.49 2.50 12.44
C GLU A 53 -8.17 1.38 11.46
N VAL A 54 -8.69 1.47 10.23
CA VAL A 54 -8.47 0.46 9.19
C VAL A 54 -7.07 0.57 8.57
N MET A 55 -6.54 1.79 8.44
CA MET A 55 -5.24 2.08 7.82
C MET A 55 -4.09 1.46 8.59
N GLU A 56 -4.06 1.52 9.92
CA GLU A 56 -3.00 0.86 10.71
C GLU A 56 -2.89 -0.65 10.38
N GLY A 57 -4.03 -1.32 10.20
CA GLY A 57 -4.08 -2.72 9.77
C GLY A 57 -3.59 -2.92 8.34
N LEU A 58 -4.01 -2.06 7.41
CA LEU A 58 -3.62 -2.16 6.01
C LEU A 58 -2.13 -1.86 5.78
N ILE A 59 -1.53 -0.98 6.59
CA ILE A 59 -0.07 -0.72 6.58
C ILE A 59 0.69 -1.96 7.06
N ALA A 60 0.23 -2.62 8.12
CA ALA A 60 0.83 -3.86 8.58
C ALA A 60 0.73 -4.96 7.50
N GLU A 61 -0.43 -5.10 6.86
CA GLU A 61 -0.61 -6.04 5.74
C GLU A 61 0.28 -5.72 4.53
N ALA A 62 0.50 -4.44 4.22
CA ALA A 62 1.39 -4.01 3.13
C ALA A 62 2.86 -4.35 3.41
N ASN A 63 3.31 -4.17 4.65
CA ASN A 63 4.65 -4.58 5.09
C ASN A 63 4.82 -6.10 5.03
N ASP A 64 3.85 -6.85 5.56
CA ASP A 64 3.86 -8.33 5.49
C ASP A 64 3.88 -8.83 4.04
N PHE A 65 3.17 -8.14 3.14
CA PHE A 65 3.20 -8.43 1.72
C PHE A 65 4.58 -8.19 1.12
N TYR A 66 5.20 -7.05 1.40
CA TYR A 66 6.56 -6.74 0.93
C TYR A 66 7.58 -7.76 1.43
N ASP A 67 7.60 -8.06 2.72
CA ASP A 67 8.50 -9.05 3.32
C ASP A 67 8.36 -10.43 2.64
N ARG A 68 7.11 -10.82 2.34
CA ARG A 68 6.84 -12.08 1.62
C ARG A 68 7.36 -12.06 0.19
N GLU A 69 7.21 -10.96 -0.53
CA GLU A 69 7.69 -10.85 -1.92
C GLU A 69 9.22 -10.81 -1.96
N VAL A 70 9.88 -10.07 -1.06
CA VAL A 70 11.36 -10.07 -0.94
C VAL A 70 11.89 -11.47 -0.65
N GLN A 71 11.30 -12.20 0.30
CA GLN A 71 11.71 -13.59 0.60
C GLN A 71 11.62 -14.50 -0.63
N ARG A 72 10.64 -14.29 -1.51
CA ARG A 72 10.49 -15.08 -2.75
C ARG A 72 11.50 -14.73 -3.83
N TYR A 73 12.05 -13.51 -3.82
CA TYR A 73 13.10 -13.11 -4.75
C TYR A 73 14.49 -13.57 -4.31
N GLU A 74 14.68 -13.86 -3.02
CA GLU A 74 15.95 -14.36 -2.46
C GLU A 74 16.12 -15.89 -2.56
N GLU A 75 15.08 -16.65 -2.95
CA GLU A 75 15.13 -18.09 -3.30
C GLU A 75 15.31 -18.34 -4.81
#